data_AF-A0A8J8FIA8-F1
#
_entry.id   AF-A0A8J8FIA8-F1
#
_cell.length_a   1.000
_cell.length_b   1.000
_cell.length_c   1.000
_cell.angle_alpha   90.00
_cell.angle_beta   90.00
_cell.angle_gamma   90.00
#
_symmetry.space_group_name_H-M   'P 1'
#
loop_
_entity.id
_entity.type
_entity.pdbx_description
1 polymer ?
#
loop_
_entity_poly.entity_id
_entity_poly.type
_entity_poly.pdbx_seq_one_letter_code
_entity_poly.pdbx_strand_id
1 'polypeptide(L)'
;MIRSYSSKQLTITEFDWPFETALDENNRWVKMSRCIPWDELAEGYYQGLSAHSGRPAKDARLVIGAVIIKHKLSLSDSETVQQIQENPYMQYFVGLSSYQMKAPFAPSLFVEIRKRMGQAVFEVFHQAIIDAHDGEKTKPELETASENQEPHLDLSPEQQPEDSSTTPTETEEGVPQSEVSTHQGKLILDATVVEQAIRYPTDLSLLNEAREFSEKVIDALYPYTSEKKKPRTYREKARKAFLAVVKQRRPGRKKLRRGIKQQLQYLRRNLGHIEQLLTHWPEGTKLPLSHWLLYRYWVIQHLYQQQWEMYQTKTRRCDHRIVSISQPYVRPIIRGKQNKSVEFGVKLSVSLTEDGFAQVDHVRWDAFHEGLDLKSQVESYKTRTGHYPEKILADPLYGTRENRSYLKQKGIHFAGKPLGRPKKVTEENREELKRLKAERKADYLQRIPIEGKFGQGKSGYRLNYIRAKRADTSIAWINSIFMVMNLLVLERIFFVCNKISAVWRIRLLKQKMKLLCARIQKNSWILGYFMKTEG
;
A
#
# COMPACT_ATOMS: atom_id res chain seq x y z
N MET A 1 -19.12 8.67 47.56
CA MET A 1 -20.31 9.44 47.10
C MET A 1 -20.63 8.96 45.68
N ILE A 2 -21.66 8.12 45.52
CA ILE A 2 -22.05 7.61 44.20
C ILE A 2 -22.88 8.71 43.53
N ARG A 3 -22.38 9.29 42.44
CA ARG A 3 -23.19 10.17 41.58
C ARG A 3 -24.16 9.26 40.81
N SER A 4 -25.37 9.09 41.34
CA SER A 4 -26.48 8.45 40.64
C SER A 4 -27.01 9.43 39.60
N TYR A 5 -26.85 9.10 38.32
CA TYR A 5 -27.50 9.80 37.22
C TYR A 5 -28.74 9.01 36.79
N SER A 6 -29.76 9.72 36.30
CA SER A 6 -31.01 9.13 35.79
C SER A 6 -30.74 7.92 34.87
N SER A 7 -31.45 6.82 35.10
CA SER A 7 -31.38 5.62 34.28
C SER A 7 -32.10 5.74 32.92
N LYS A 8 -32.72 6.88 32.64
CA LYS A 8 -33.39 7.16 31.36
C LYS A 8 -32.41 7.80 30.39
N GLN A 9 -32.41 7.33 29.14
CA GLN A 9 -31.66 7.92 28.04
C GLN A 9 -32.09 9.38 27.84
N LEU A 10 -31.12 10.31 27.79
CA LEU A 10 -31.36 11.74 27.49
C LEU A 10 -32.03 11.89 26.12
N THR A 11 -33.02 12.78 26.05
CA THR A 11 -33.61 13.20 24.78
C THR A 11 -32.64 14.09 24.00
N ILE A 12 -32.82 14.20 22.68
CA ILE A 12 -31.95 15.05 21.84
C ILE A 12 -32.01 16.53 22.24
N THR A 13 -33.14 16.99 22.76
CA THR A 13 -33.34 18.35 23.25
C THR A 13 -32.60 18.63 24.56
N GLU A 14 -32.37 17.58 25.37
CA GLU A 14 -31.61 17.66 26.62
C GLU A 14 -30.10 17.46 26.39
N PHE A 15 -29.71 17.02 25.20
CA PHE A 15 -28.31 16.85 24.84
C PHE A 15 -27.69 18.21 24.49
N ASP A 16 -26.95 18.78 25.43
CA ASP A 16 -26.21 20.02 25.22
C ASP A 16 -25.00 19.77 24.30
N TRP A 17 -25.04 20.34 23.10
CA TRP A 17 -23.90 20.42 22.19
C TRP A 17 -23.47 21.88 22.06
N PRO A 18 -22.37 22.31 22.73
CA PRO A 18 -21.88 23.67 22.58
C PRO A 18 -21.32 23.90 21.17
N PHE A 19 -22.09 24.61 20.33
CA PHE A 19 -21.78 24.89 18.93
C PHE A 19 -20.49 25.73 18.73
N GLU A 20 -20.01 26.41 19.77
CA GLU A 20 -18.87 27.34 19.69
C GLU A 20 -17.55 26.75 20.22
N THR A 21 -17.50 25.46 20.54
CA THR A 21 -16.28 24.85 21.07
C THR A 21 -15.28 24.59 19.94
N ALA A 22 -14.10 25.20 20.01
CA ALA A 22 -13.00 24.92 19.09
C ALA A 22 -12.64 23.43 19.09
N LEU A 23 -12.24 22.91 17.93
CA LEU A 23 -11.74 21.53 17.83
C LEU A 23 -10.43 21.40 18.60
N ASP A 24 -10.27 20.32 19.35
CA ASP A 24 -9.03 20.05 20.08
C ASP A 24 -7.88 19.82 19.08
N GLU A 25 -6.89 20.71 19.12
CA GLU A 25 -5.68 20.61 18.30
C GLU A 25 -4.87 19.33 18.59
N ASN A 26 -5.04 18.75 19.78
CA ASN A 26 -4.39 17.51 20.16
C ASN A 26 -5.07 16.25 19.62
N ASN A 27 -6.21 16.39 18.94
CA ASN A 27 -6.90 15.26 18.33
C ASN A 27 -6.03 14.56 17.29
N ARG A 28 -6.13 13.23 17.23
CA ARG A 28 -5.35 12.38 16.30
C ARG A 28 -5.50 12.79 14.83
N TRP A 29 -6.68 13.24 14.41
CA TRP A 29 -6.92 13.62 13.02
C TRP A 29 -6.35 15.00 12.71
N VAL A 30 -6.42 15.94 13.65
CA VAL A 30 -5.79 17.26 13.50
C VAL A 30 -4.28 17.11 13.43
N LYS A 31 -3.69 16.32 14.34
CA LYS A 31 -2.27 15.97 14.34
C LYS A 31 -1.81 15.34 13.03
N MET A 32 -2.52 14.32 12.57
CA MET A 32 -2.22 13.64 11.31
C MET A 32 -2.37 14.58 10.10
N SER A 33 -3.32 15.51 10.11
CA SER A 33 -3.48 16.46 9.00
C SER A 33 -2.28 17.39 8.81
N ARG A 34 -1.52 17.68 9.87
CA ARG A 34 -0.36 18.59 9.84
C ARG A 34 0.88 17.96 9.19
N CYS A 35 0.99 16.63 9.21
CA CYS A 35 2.16 15.93 8.65
C CYS A 35 1.93 15.43 7.21
N ILE A 36 0.71 15.53 6.68
CA ILE A 36 0.41 15.04 5.33
C ILE A 36 0.79 16.13 4.31
N PRO A 37 1.60 15.82 3.28
CA PRO A 37 1.89 16.73 2.17
C PRO A 37 0.66 16.84 1.23
N TRP A 38 -0.34 17.62 1.64
CA TRP A 38 -1.64 17.62 0.95
C TRP A 38 -1.58 18.14 -0.48
N ASP A 39 -0.72 19.13 -0.75
CA ASP A 39 -0.64 19.78 -2.06
C ASP A 39 0.00 18.83 -3.09
N GLU A 40 1.10 18.18 -2.72
CA GLU A 40 1.79 17.19 -3.56
C GLU A 40 0.92 15.95 -3.80
N LEU A 41 0.16 15.50 -2.79
CA LEU A 41 -0.82 14.45 -2.97
C LEU A 41 -2.00 14.90 -3.86
N ALA A 42 -2.41 16.15 -3.78
CA ALA A 42 -3.46 16.69 -4.65
C ALA A 42 -2.99 16.76 -6.10
N GLU A 43 -1.77 17.23 -6.36
CA GLU A 43 -1.13 17.25 -7.67
C GLU A 43 -1.10 15.85 -8.30
N GLY A 44 -0.60 14.86 -7.56
CA GLY A 44 -0.57 13.47 -8.03
C GLY A 44 -1.97 12.90 -8.34
N TYR A 45 -2.99 13.31 -7.58
CA TYR A 45 -4.37 12.90 -7.86
C TYR A 45 -4.95 13.56 -9.12
N TYR A 46 -4.64 14.85 -9.32
CA TYR A 46 -5.17 15.63 -10.45
C TYR A 46 -4.47 15.34 -11.78
N GLN A 47 -3.24 14.82 -11.79
CA GLN A 47 -2.51 14.44 -13.01
C GLN A 47 -3.30 13.51 -13.95
N GLY A 48 -4.16 12.64 -13.38
CA GLY A 48 -5.00 11.73 -14.16
C GLY A 48 -6.34 12.32 -14.63
N LEU A 49 -6.63 13.59 -14.36
CA LEU A 49 -7.90 14.25 -14.66
C LEU A 49 -7.75 15.29 -15.79
N SER A 50 -8.79 15.43 -16.60
CA SER A 50 -8.86 16.48 -17.62
C SER A 50 -9.33 17.79 -17.01
N ALA A 51 -8.63 18.89 -17.32
CA ALA A 51 -9.03 20.24 -16.94
C ALA A 51 -10.27 20.74 -17.73
N HIS A 52 -10.48 20.24 -18.96
CA HIS A 52 -11.43 20.82 -19.91
C HIS A 52 -12.65 19.95 -20.22
N SER A 53 -12.74 18.74 -19.65
CA SER A 53 -13.78 17.79 -20.02
C SER A 53 -14.30 16.97 -18.83
N GLY A 54 -15.62 16.86 -18.75
CA GLY A 54 -16.34 16.03 -17.79
C GLY A 54 -16.92 16.81 -16.61
N ARG A 55 -17.51 16.07 -15.66
CA ARG A 55 -18.08 16.65 -14.45
C ARG A 55 -16.95 17.07 -13.50
N PRO A 56 -17.02 18.25 -12.86
CA PRO A 56 -16.05 18.67 -11.85
C PRO A 56 -15.83 17.59 -10.79
N ALA A 57 -14.56 17.28 -10.54
CA ALA A 57 -14.18 16.34 -9.50
C ALA A 57 -14.46 16.91 -8.11
N LYS A 58 -14.59 16.01 -7.13
CA LYS A 58 -14.54 16.42 -5.73
C LYS A 58 -13.11 16.84 -5.40
N ASP A 59 -12.99 17.75 -4.45
CA ASP A 59 -11.72 18.21 -3.92
C ASP A 59 -10.79 17.03 -3.56
N ALA A 60 -9.52 17.13 -3.95
CA ALA A 60 -8.54 16.06 -3.76
C ALA A 60 -8.33 15.74 -2.28
N ARG A 61 -8.26 16.74 -1.39
CA ARG A 61 -8.12 16.53 0.06
C ARG A 61 -9.33 15.79 0.61
N LEU A 62 -10.54 16.09 0.11
CA LEU A 62 -11.74 15.34 0.48
C LEU A 62 -11.63 13.86 0.09
N VAL A 63 -11.21 13.59 -1.14
CA VAL A 63 -11.11 12.23 -1.68
C VAL A 63 -10.01 11.43 -0.99
N ILE A 64 -8.81 11.98 -0.93
CA ILE A 64 -7.62 11.34 -0.35
C ILE A 64 -7.82 11.15 1.15
N GLY A 65 -8.33 12.16 1.84
CA GLY A 65 -8.66 12.08 3.26
C GLY A 65 -9.69 10.98 3.56
N ALA A 66 -10.73 10.84 2.71
CA ALA A 66 -11.70 9.78 2.86
C ALA A 66 -11.10 8.38 2.63
N VAL A 67 -10.16 8.22 1.69
CA VAL A 67 -9.41 6.97 1.49
C VAL A 67 -8.54 6.66 2.71
N ILE A 68 -7.85 7.66 3.27
CA ILE A 68 -7.04 7.48 4.49
C ILE A 68 -7.93 7.02 5.65
N ILE A 69 -9.05 7.71 5.92
CA ILE A 69 -9.98 7.35 6.99
C ILE A 69 -10.48 5.92 6.81
N LYS A 70 -10.97 5.60 5.61
CA LYS A 70 -11.48 4.28 5.25
C LYS A 70 -10.49 3.17 5.62
N HIS A 71 -9.24 3.30 5.20
CA HIS A 71 -8.24 2.26 5.37
C HIS A 71 -7.64 2.24 6.78
N LYS A 72 -7.42 3.41 7.40
CA LYS A 72 -6.95 3.52 8.79
C LYS A 72 -7.92 2.92 9.79
N LEU A 73 -9.24 3.03 9.53
CA LEU A 73 -10.29 2.48 10.39
C LEU A 73 -10.87 1.14 9.89
N SER A 74 -10.39 0.60 8.76
CA SER A 74 -10.90 -0.65 8.17
C SER A 74 -12.41 -0.66 7.87
N LEU A 75 -12.95 0.47 7.41
CA LEU A 75 -14.39 0.70 7.19
C LEU A 75 -14.89 0.25 5.81
N SER A 76 -16.21 0.07 5.70
CA SER A 76 -16.88 -0.05 4.40
C SER A 76 -16.97 1.32 3.70
N ASP A 77 -17.27 1.32 2.39
CA ASP A 77 -17.47 2.56 1.62
C ASP A 77 -18.62 3.39 2.23
N SER A 78 -19.73 2.75 2.63
CA SER A 78 -20.88 3.42 3.24
C SER A 78 -20.58 3.96 4.64
N GLU A 79 -19.95 3.13 5.48
CA GLU A 79 -19.60 3.51 6.85
C GLU A 79 -18.60 4.68 6.86
N THR A 80 -17.68 4.73 5.90
CA THR A 80 -16.72 5.83 5.82
C THR A 80 -17.41 7.17 5.56
N VAL A 81 -18.38 7.20 4.64
CA VAL A 81 -19.16 8.41 4.35
C VAL A 81 -19.95 8.84 5.59
N GLN A 82 -20.56 7.88 6.28
CA GLN A 82 -21.34 8.13 7.49
C GLN A 82 -20.46 8.66 8.64
N GLN A 83 -19.29 8.05 8.88
CA GLN A 83 -18.33 8.50 9.88
C GLN A 83 -17.81 9.92 9.58
N ILE A 84 -17.57 10.27 8.32
CA ILE A 84 -17.21 11.65 7.95
C ILE A 84 -18.37 12.60 8.20
N GLN A 85 -19.59 12.21 7.84
CA GLN A 85 -20.79 13.03 8.07
C GLN A 85 -21.01 13.31 9.56
N GLU A 86 -20.85 12.32 10.43
CA GLU A 86 -21.15 12.42 11.86
C GLU A 86 -20.00 13.05 12.69
N ASN A 87 -18.77 13.10 12.17
CA ASN A 87 -17.59 13.46 12.96
C ASN A 87 -16.92 14.77 12.50
N PRO A 88 -16.99 15.86 13.28
CA PRO A 88 -16.35 17.14 12.95
C PRO A 88 -14.84 17.05 12.71
N TYR A 89 -14.11 16.22 13.47
CA TYR A 89 -12.68 16.04 13.28
C TYR A 89 -12.35 15.37 11.95
N MET A 90 -13.20 14.45 11.48
CA MET A 90 -13.04 13.84 10.16
C MET A 90 -13.39 14.83 9.06
N GLN A 91 -14.41 15.67 9.24
CA GLN A 91 -14.73 16.75 8.28
C GLN A 91 -13.57 17.74 8.12
N TYR A 92 -12.97 18.16 9.23
CA TYR A 92 -11.75 18.98 9.22
C TYR A 92 -10.58 18.27 8.51
N PHE A 93 -10.36 17.00 8.83
CA PHE A 93 -9.29 16.21 8.23
C PHE A 93 -9.40 16.16 6.70
N VAL A 94 -10.61 15.92 6.20
CA VAL A 94 -10.90 15.87 4.76
C VAL A 94 -11.04 17.25 4.10
N GLY A 95 -10.80 18.35 4.84
CA GLY A 95 -10.69 19.70 4.27
C GLY A 95 -12.01 20.47 4.15
N LEU A 96 -13.07 20.08 4.86
CA LEU A 96 -14.29 20.89 4.92
C LEU A 96 -14.08 22.10 5.85
N SER A 97 -14.55 23.27 5.42
CA SER A 97 -14.40 24.54 6.15
C SER A 97 -15.29 24.65 7.39
N SER A 98 -16.41 23.93 7.43
CA SER A 98 -17.37 23.92 8.52
C SER A 98 -18.06 22.57 8.61
N TYR A 99 -18.66 22.28 9.77
CA TYR A 99 -19.46 21.07 9.94
C TYR A 99 -20.69 21.09 9.02
N GLN A 100 -20.93 19.98 8.33
CA GLN A 100 -22.06 19.78 7.45
C GLN A 100 -22.82 18.52 7.86
N MET A 101 -24.13 18.63 8.04
CA MET A 101 -25.01 17.50 8.36
C MET A 101 -25.24 16.54 7.18
N LYS A 102 -24.91 16.96 5.95
CA LYS A 102 -25.13 16.16 4.73
C LYS A 102 -23.92 15.28 4.45
N ALA A 103 -24.15 14.12 3.86
CA ALA A 103 -23.09 13.24 3.39
C ALA A 103 -22.18 13.98 2.37
N PRO A 104 -20.83 13.89 2.49
CA PRO A 104 -19.91 14.61 1.61
C PRO A 104 -19.99 14.17 0.14
N PHE A 105 -20.30 12.88 -0.09
CA PHE A 105 -20.54 12.28 -1.41
C PHE A 105 -21.22 10.91 -1.28
N ALA A 106 -21.73 10.37 -2.41
CA ALA A 106 -22.34 9.05 -2.44
C ALA A 106 -21.30 7.92 -2.29
N PRO A 107 -21.55 6.86 -1.47
CA PRO A 107 -20.59 5.78 -1.25
C PRO A 107 -20.08 5.09 -2.52
N SER A 108 -20.88 5.05 -3.58
CA SER A 108 -20.49 4.49 -4.89
C SER A 108 -19.29 5.21 -5.52
N LEU A 109 -19.02 6.47 -5.15
CA LEU A 109 -17.89 7.25 -5.65
C LEU A 109 -16.54 6.59 -5.29
N PHE A 110 -16.44 5.84 -4.19
CA PHE A 110 -15.22 5.11 -3.83
C PHE A 110 -14.77 4.10 -4.90
N VAL A 111 -15.69 3.59 -5.72
CA VAL A 111 -15.34 2.72 -6.83
C VAL A 111 -14.60 3.51 -7.91
N GLU A 112 -15.09 4.69 -8.27
CA GLU A 112 -14.45 5.56 -9.26
C GLU A 112 -13.14 6.16 -8.73
N ILE A 113 -13.09 6.54 -7.45
CA ILE A 113 -11.85 6.99 -6.80
C ILE A 113 -10.76 5.93 -6.94
N ARG A 114 -11.05 4.66 -6.61
CA ARG A 114 -10.08 3.57 -6.75
C ARG A 114 -9.65 3.28 -8.18
N LYS A 115 -10.51 3.54 -9.17
CA LYS A 115 -10.11 3.41 -10.59
C LYS A 115 -9.15 4.52 -11.00
N ARG A 116 -9.38 5.75 -10.51
CA ARG A 116 -8.54 6.93 -10.78
C ARG A 116 -7.19 6.83 -10.08
N MET A 117 -7.16 6.30 -8.86
CA MET A 117 -5.94 6.06 -8.10
C MET A 117 -5.19 4.83 -8.63
N GLY A 118 -4.62 4.97 -9.83
CA GLY A 118 -3.77 3.96 -10.45
C GLY A 118 -2.38 3.89 -9.79
N GLN A 119 -1.53 3.03 -10.35
CA GLN A 119 -0.17 2.83 -9.84
C GLN A 119 0.66 4.12 -9.86
N ALA A 120 0.60 4.89 -10.95
CA ALA A 120 1.32 6.17 -11.09
C ALA A 120 0.96 7.18 -9.98
N VAL A 121 -0.32 7.28 -9.61
CA VAL A 121 -0.77 8.17 -8.52
C VAL A 121 -0.13 7.76 -7.20
N PHE A 122 -0.08 6.46 -6.90
CA PHE A 122 0.53 5.97 -5.67
C PHE A 122 2.05 6.07 -5.65
N GLU A 123 2.71 6.05 -6.80
CA GLU A 123 4.15 6.31 -6.91
C GLU A 123 4.46 7.77 -6.52
N VAL A 124 3.70 8.74 -7.05
CA VAL A 124 3.79 10.15 -6.64
C VAL A 124 3.50 10.30 -5.14
N PHE A 125 2.46 9.63 -4.64
CA PHE A 125 2.10 9.71 -3.22
C PHE A 125 3.19 9.17 -2.30
N HIS A 126 3.81 8.07 -2.71
CA HIS A 126 4.91 7.50 -1.95
C HIS A 126 6.12 8.43 -1.93
N GLN A 127 6.47 9.03 -3.08
CA GLN A 127 7.56 9.98 -3.18
C GLN A 127 7.30 11.21 -2.30
N ALA A 128 6.12 11.83 -2.39
CA ALA A 128 5.75 12.98 -1.56
C ALA A 128 5.85 12.69 -0.05
N ILE A 129 5.45 11.50 0.39
CA ILE A 129 5.56 11.07 1.80
C ILE A 129 7.03 10.97 2.25
N ILE A 130 7.92 10.58 1.35
CA ILE A 130 9.35 10.45 1.63
C ILE A 130 10.03 11.81 1.60
N ASP A 131 9.72 12.65 0.62
CA ASP A 131 10.26 14.00 0.54
C ASP A 131 9.86 14.82 1.77
N ALA A 132 8.61 14.68 2.23
CA ALA A 132 8.14 15.27 3.48
C ALA A 132 8.93 14.75 4.71
N HIS A 133 9.32 13.48 4.71
CA HIS A 133 10.15 12.92 5.76
C HIS A 133 11.58 13.45 5.71
N ASP A 134 12.18 13.51 4.52
CA ASP A 134 13.57 13.95 4.35
C ASP A 134 13.69 15.45 4.66
N GLY A 135 12.72 16.27 4.26
CA GLY A 135 12.65 17.68 4.66
C GLY A 135 12.54 17.89 6.18
N GLU A 136 11.85 16.99 6.90
CA GLU A 136 11.82 17.01 8.37
C GLU A 136 13.15 16.57 9.01
N LYS A 137 13.95 15.75 8.32
CA LYS A 137 15.31 15.39 8.76
C LYS A 137 16.33 16.51 8.56
N THR A 138 16.14 17.40 7.57
CA THR A 138 17.09 18.51 7.28
C THR A 138 16.82 19.77 8.11
N LYS A 139 15.57 20.01 8.55
CA LYS A 139 15.20 21.14 9.44
C LYS A 139 16.02 21.27 10.74
N PRO A 140 16.55 20.21 11.39
CA PRO A 140 17.36 20.33 12.60
C PRO A 140 18.75 20.98 12.40
N GLU A 141 19.29 21.05 11.18
CA GLU A 141 20.67 21.52 10.93
C GLU A 141 20.78 22.98 10.46
N LEU A 142 19.70 23.57 9.91
CA LEU A 142 19.72 24.93 9.37
C LEU A 142 19.47 26.02 10.42
N GLU A 143 18.89 25.71 11.58
CA GLU A 143 18.64 26.68 12.66
C GLU A 143 19.91 27.06 13.46
N THR A 144 21.06 26.40 13.25
CA THR A 144 22.31 26.71 13.95
C THR A 144 23.26 27.68 13.23
N ALA A 145 23.00 28.01 11.96
CA ALA A 145 23.97 28.76 11.14
C ALA A 145 23.60 30.24 10.85
N SER A 146 22.41 30.71 11.25
CA SER A 146 21.91 32.04 10.86
C SER A 146 21.59 32.96 12.04
N GLU A 147 22.53 33.17 12.97
CA GLU A 147 22.51 34.30 13.90
C GLU A 147 23.96 34.72 14.20
N ASN A 148 24.64 35.37 13.24
CA ASN A 148 25.80 36.24 13.48
C ASN A 148 26.17 36.97 12.18
N GLN A 149 25.51 38.11 11.91
CA GLN A 149 26.07 39.21 11.12
C GLN A 149 25.16 40.43 11.28
N GLU A 150 25.65 41.44 12.01
CA GLU A 150 25.09 42.79 12.00
C GLU A 150 25.41 43.49 10.66
N PRO A 151 24.55 44.39 10.17
CA PRO A 151 24.78 45.09 8.92
C PRO A 151 25.62 46.36 9.15
N HIS A 152 26.73 46.51 8.43
CA HIS A 152 27.44 47.78 8.30
C HIS A 152 27.23 48.34 6.89
N LEU A 153 26.70 49.56 6.82
CA LEU A 153 26.64 50.40 5.62
C LEU A 153 28.01 51.04 5.39
N ASP A 154 28.55 51.00 4.16
CA ASP A 154 28.82 52.21 3.36
C ASP A 154 29.46 51.93 1.97
N LEU A 155 28.87 52.60 0.98
CA LEU A 155 29.41 53.30 -0.21
C LEU A 155 30.53 52.68 -1.10
N SER A 156 30.15 52.49 -2.37
CA SER A 156 30.98 52.34 -3.60
C SER A 156 31.72 53.67 -3.94
N PRO A 157 32.66 53.79 -4.94
CA PRO A 157 32.73 53.00 -6.18
C PRO A 157 34.11 52.75 -6.88
N GLU A 158 34.02 51.90 -7.91
CA GLU A 158 34.65 52.03 -9.25
C GLU A 158 36.01 51.39 -9.62
N GLN A 159 35.97 50.77 -10.82
CA GLN A 159 37.00 50.51 -11.85
C GLN A 159 37.73 49.14 -11.91
N GLN A 160 37.30 48.35 -12.92
CA GLN A 160 38.08 47.40 -13.75
C GLN A 160 38.97 48.22 -14.75
N PRO A 161 39.90 47.67 -15.59
CA PRO A 161 39.89 46.31 -16.18
C PRO A 161 41.24 45.65 -16.63
N GLU A 162 41.13 44.42 -17.18
CA GLU A 162 42.02 43.63 -18.10
C GLU A 162 43.44 43.20 -17.60
N ASP A 163 44.13 42.13 -18.03
CA ASP A 163 44.00 41.21 -19.17
C ASP A 163 44.88 39.91 -18.99
N SER A 164 44.55 38.86 -19.74
CA SER A 164 45.40 37.81 -20.36
C SER A 164 46.30 36.80 -19.58
N SER A 165 45.94 35.52 -19.77
CA SER A 165 46.76 34.30 -20.08
C SER A 165 48.07 33.95 -19.32
N THR A 166 48.11 32.77 -18.67
CA THR A 166 48.87 31.53 -19.04
C THR A 166 48.94 30.52 -17.87
N THR A 167 48.69 29.24 -18.15
CA THR A 167 49.05 28.03 -17.35
C THR A 167 50.45 27.53 -17.75
N PRO A 168 51.10 26.53 -17.09
CA PRO A 168 50.81 25.76 -15.86
C PRO A 168 52.01 25.73 -14.86
N THR A 169 51.97 25.26 -13.61
CA THR A 169 52.02 23.84 -13.15
C THR A 169 52.26 23.84 -11.62
N GLU A 170 51.59 22.95 -10.85
CA GLU A 170 51.91 22.38 -9.50
C GLU A 170 52.25 23.35 -8.33
N THR A 171 51.64 23.31 -7.13
CA THR A 171 51.36 22.19 -6.21
C THR A 171 50.48 22.73 -5.05
N GLU A 172 49.63 21.86 -4.48
CA GLU A 172 49.09 21.83 -3.09
C GLU A 172 48.43 23.08 -2.48
N GLU A 173 47.12 23.01 -2.22
CA GLU A 173 46.57 22.88 -0.85
C GLU A 173 45.03 22.78 -0.87
N GLY A 174 44.51 21.86 -0.04
CA GLY A 174 43.17 21.30 -0.16
C GLY A 174 42.03 22.21 0.32
N VAL A 175 40.90 22.06 -0.39
CA VAL A 175 39.57 22.33 0.15
C VAL A 175 38.86 20.97 0.25
N PRO A 176 38.36 20.54 1.42
CA PRO A 176 37.70 19.25 1.55
C PRO A 176 36.36 19.29 0.81
N GLN A 177 36.31 18.70 -0.38
CA GLN A 177 35.05 18.28 -0.98
C GLN A 177 34.52 17.11 -0.15
N SER A 178 33.39 17.31 0.51
CA SER A 178 32.61 16.26 1.14
C SER A 178 32.34 15.14 0.12
N GLU A 179 32.95 13.97 0.32
CA GLU A 179 32.72 12.78 -0.50
C GLU A 179 31.22 12.45 -0.50
N VAL A 180 30.56 12.58 -1.66
CA VAL A 180 29.18 12.10 -1.84
C VAL A 180 29.23 10.58 -1.77
N SER A 181 28.77 10.02 -0.66
CA SER A 181 28.79 8.57 -0.45
C SER A 181 27.90 7.87 -1.49
N THR A 182 28.50 7.12 -2.40
CA THR A 182 27.76 6.45 -3.50
C THR A 182 26.74 5.40 -3.02
N HIS A 183 26.89 4.95 -1.76
CA HIS A 183 26.06 3.94 -1.13
C HIS A 183 25.59 4.37 0.26
N GLN A 184 24.31 4.21 0.55
CA GLN A 184 23.73 4.55 1.85
C GLN A 184 22.55 3.64 2.19
N GLY A 185 22.45 3.26 3.48
CA GLY A 185 21.27 2.63 4.04
C GLY A 185 21.06 1.17 3.64
N LYS A 186 19.97 0.59 4.16
CA LYS A 186 19.60 -0.81 3.96
C LYS A 186 18.29 -0.94 3.21
N LEU A 187 18.20 -1.96 2.36
CA LEU A 187 16.99 -2.32 1.64
C LEU A 187 16.56 -3.75 1.97
N ILE A 188 15.39 -3.90 2.57
CA ILE A 188 14.79 -5.20 2.85
C ILE A 188 13.79 -5.53 1.74
N LEU A 189 13.92 -6.71 1.13
CA LEU A 189 13.05 -7.17 0.06
C LEU A 189 12.31 -8.44 0.48
N ASP A 190 11.00 -8.46 0.28
CA ASP A 190 10.20 -9.65 0.51
C ASP A 190 8.96 -9.69 -0.38
N ALA A 191 8.45 -10.89 -0.61
CA ALA A 191 7.24 -11.10 -1.37
C ALA A 191 6.14 -11.77 -0.55
N THR A 192 4.94 -11.21 -0.67
CA THR A 192 3.78 -11.66 0.08
C THR A 192 2.58 -11.84 -0.82
N VAL A 193 1.66 -12.69 -0.40
CA VAL A 193 0.37 -12.85 -1.07
C VAL A 193 -0.68 -12.12 -0.26
N VAL A 194 -1.51 -11.38 -0.99
CA VAL A 194 -2.63 -10.61 -0.48
C VAL A 194 -3.90 -11.25 -0.97
N GLU A 195 -4.71 -11.73 -0.03
CA GLU A 195 -5.89 -12.53 -0.34
C GLU A 195 -7.07 -11.66 -0.77
N GLN A 196 -7.69 -12.07 -1.87
CA GLN A 196 -8.91 -11.46 -2.36
C GLN A 196 -10.11 -12.05 -1.59
N ALA A 197 -11.10 -11.21 -1.25
CA ALA A 197 -12.37 -11.65 -0.67
C ALA A 197 -13.22 -12.41 -1.70
N ILE A 198 -12.86 -13.67 -1.92
CA ILE A 198 -13.60 -14.67 -2.68
C ILE A 198 -14.08 -15.79 -1.75
N ARG A 199 -15.15 -16.46 -2.16
CA ARG A 199 -15.53 -17.74 -1.55
C ARG A 199 -14.41 -18.75 -1.80
N TYR A 200 -14.11 -19.59 -0.81
CA TYR A 200 -13.13 -20.66 -0.98
C TYR A 200 -13.49 -21.53 -2.20
N PRO A 201 -12.60 -21.63 -3.21
CA PRO A 201 -12.95 -22.21 -4.49
C PRO A 201 -12.86 -23.73 -4.44
N THR A 202 -14.00 -24.39 -4.69
CA THR A 202 -14.02 -25.83 -4.96
C THR A 202 -14.53 -26.07 -6.38
N ASP A 203 -13.96 -27.05 -7.08
CA ASP A 203 -14.34 -27.36 -8.46
C ASP A 203 -15.84 -27.63 -8.57
N LEU A 204 -16.40 -28.35 -7.60
CA LEU A 204 -17.83 -28.65 -7.54
C LEU A 204 -18.69 -27.37 -7.36
N SER A 205 -18.28 -26.45 -6.46
CA SER A 205 -19.04 -25.21 -6.26
C SER A 205 -18.95 -24.27 -7.47
N LEU A 206 -17.77 -24.18 -8.09
CA LEU A 206 -17.55 -23.37 -9.28
C LEU A 206 -18.39 -23.86 -10.45
N LEU A 207 -18.41 -25.17 -10.69
CA LEU A 207 -19.23 -25.75 -11.75
C LEU A 207 -20.73 -25.59 -11.49
N ASN A 208 -21.19 -25.68 -10.24
CA ASN A 208 -22.58 -25.39 -9.91
C ASN A 208 -22.94 -23.91 -10.17
N GLU A 209 -22.07 -22.99 -9.77
CA GLU A 209 -22.26 -21.56 -10.03
C GLU A 209 -22.29 -21.26 -11.54
N ALA A 210 -21.40 -21.89 -12.31
CA ALA A 210 -21.38 -21.81 -13.77
C ALA A 210 -22.67 -22.34 -14.41
N ARG A 211 -23.17 -23.49 -13.93
CA ARG A 211 -24.47 -24.02 -14.34
C ARG A 211 -25.59 -23.01 -14.07
N GLU A 212 -25.66 -22.43 -12.88
CA GLU A 212 -26.69 -21.44 -12.55
C GLU A 212 -26.61 -20.18 -13.43
N PHE A 213 -25.40 -19.72 -13.80
CA PHE A 213 -25.25 -18.64 -14.78
C PHE A 213 -25.70 -19.04 -16.17
N SER A 214 -25.35 -20.24 -16.64
CA SER A 214 -25.80 -20.72 -17.95
C SER A 214 -27.33 -20.81 -18.04
N GLU A 215 -28.01 -21.17 -16.94
CA GLU A 215 -29.47 -21.18 -16.85
C GLU A 215 -30.05 -19.76 -16.98
N LYS A 216 -29.43 -18.76 -16.36
CA LYS A 216 -29.83 -17.35 -16.51
C LYS A 216 -29.65 -16.82 -17.93
N VAL A 217 -28.59 -17.23 -18.61
CA VAL A 217 -28.38 -16.86 -20.02
C VAL A 217 -29.47 -17.46 -20.90
N ILE A 218 -29.78 -18.75 -20.73
CA ILE A 218 -30.89 -19.40 -21.44
C ILE A 218 -32.22 -18.71 -21.13
N ASP A 219 -32.48 -18.38 -19.86
CA ASP A 219 -33.71 -17.72 -19.43
C ASP A 219 -33.86 -16.31 -20.04
N ALA A 220 -32.74 -15.62 -20.32
CA ALA A 220 -32.73 -14.30 -20.94
C ALA A 220 -32.83 -14.34 -22.48
N LEU A 221 -32.26 -15.37 -23.13
CA LEU A 221 -32.29 -15.50 -24.59
C LEU A 221 -33.59 -16.10 -25.11
N TYR A 222 -34.13 -17.12 -24.42
CA TYR A 222 -35.31 -17.87 -24.87
C TYR A 222 -36.55 -17.02 -25.22
N PRO A 223 -36.92 -15.96 -24.47
CA PRO A 223 -38.10 -15.16 -24.80
C PRO A 223 -38.06 -14.48 -26.16
N TYR A 224 -36.87 -14.37 -26.77
CA TYR A 224 -36.65 -13.70 -28.05
C TYR A 224 -36.46 -14.68 -29.21
N THR A 225 -36.57 -15.98 -28.98
CA THR A 225 -36.49 -16.99 -30.05
C THR A 225 -37.88 -17.46 -30.47
N SER A 226 -38.00 -17.93 -31.71
CA SER A 226 -39.22 -18.53 -32.26
C SER A 226 -39.48 -19.96 -31.77
N GLU A 227 -38.73 -20.44 -30.76
CA GLU A 227 -38.83 -21.82 -30.28
C GLU A 227 -40.08 -22.04 -29.44
N LYS A 228 -40.85 -23.08 -29.78
CA LYS A 228 -42.10 -23.44 -29.08
C LYS A 228 -41.87 -23.99 -27.67
N LYS A 229 -40.68 -24.51 -27.38
CA LYS A 229 -40.37 -25.18 -26.11
C LYS A 229 -39.00 -24.78 -25.59
N LYS A 230 -38.96 -24.38 -24.33
CA LYS A 230 -37.71 -24.02 -23.66
C LYS A 230 -36.74 -25.19 -23.52
N PRO A 231 -35.44 -25.01 -23.82
CA PRO A 231 -34.44 -26.05 -23.64
C PRO A 231 -34.37 -26.56 -22.20
N ARG A 232 -34.30 -27.89 -22.04
CA ARG A 232 -34.37 -28.56 -20.73
C ARG A 232 -33.03 -28.49 -19.98
N THR A 233 -32.95 -27.72 -18.90
CA THR A 233 -31.71 -27.55 -18.12
C THR A 233 -31.55 -28.51 -16.93
N TYR A 234 -32.60 -29.23 -16.52
CA TYR A 234 -32.61 -30.09 -15.32
C TYR A 234 -32.19 -29.38 -14.01
N ARG A 235 -32.42 -28.06 -13.93
CA ARG A 235 -31.94 -27.18 -12.85
C ARG A 235 -32.21 -27.70 -11.43
N GLU A 236 -33.39 -28.25 -11.18
CA GLU A 236 -33.76 -28.80 -9.87
C GLU A 236 -32.99 -30.09 -9.53
N LYS A 237 -32.90 -31.01 -10.50
CA LYS A 237 -32.16 -32.28 -10.32
C LYS A 237 -30.67 -32.00 -10.09
N ALA A 238 -30.10 -31.07 -10.85
CA ALA A 238 -28.71 -30.67 -10.70
C ALA A 238 -28.44 -30.03 -9.33
N ARG A 239 -29.33 -29.14 -8.87
CA ARG A 239 -29.24 -28.53 -7.53
C ARG A 239 -29.36 -29.56 -6.41
N LYS A 240 -30.30 -30.50 -6.49
CA LYS A 240 -30.46 -31.57 -5.50
C LYS A 240 -29.20 -32.46 -5.42
N ALA A 241 -28.63 -32.83 -6.56
CA ALA A 241 -27.40 -33.62 -6.63
C ALA A 241 -26.19 -32.87 -6.03
N PHE A 242 -26.05 -31.58 -6.30
CA PHE A 242 -25.04 -30.73 -5.70
C PHE A 242 -25.16 -30.68 -4.16
N LEU A 243 -26.37 -30.38 -3.67
CA LEU A 243 -26.63 -30.28 -2.22
C LEU A 243 -26.34 -31.60 -1.49
N ALA A 244 -26.63 -32.75 -2.12
CA ALA A 244 -26.33 -34.05 -1.54
C ALA A 244 -24.83 -34.29 -1.30
N VAL A 245 -23.95 -33.65 -2.08
CA VAL A 245 -22.49 -33.74 -1.89
C VAL A 245 -21.99 -32.68 -0.89
N VAL A 246 -22.43 -31.42 -1.02
CA VAL A 246 -21.92 -30.32 -0.20
C VAL A 246 -22.39 -30.38 1.26
N LYS A 247 -23.55 -30.97 1.56
CA LYS A 247 -24.02 -31.16 2.93
C LYS A 247 -23.19 -32.18 3.74
N GLN A 248 -22.31 -32.95 3.09
CA GLN A 248 -21.44 -33.91 3.78
C GLN A 248 -20.18 -33.23 4.29
N ARG A 249 -19.84 -33.47 5.57
CA ARG A 249 -18.63 -32.90 6.20
C ARG A 249 -17.34 -33.30 5.47
N ARG A 250 -17.25 -34.55 5.00
CA ARG A 250 -16.08 -35.10 4.29
C ARG A 250 -16.53 -36.02 3.14
N PRO A 251 -16.87 -35.49 1.96
CA PRO A 251 -17.26 -36.32 0.82
C PRO A 251 -16.07 -37.11 0.29
N GLY A 252 -16.23 -38.42 0.10
CA GLY A 252 -15.19 -39.28 -0.46
C GLY A 252 -14.80 -38.90 -1.90
N ARG A 253 -13.54 -39.14 -2.29
CA ARG A 253 -12.99 -38.77 -3.61
C ARG A 253 -13.83 -39.26 -4.79
N LYS A 254 -14.32 -40.51 -4.74
CA LYS A 254 -15.18 -41.09 -5.79
C LYS A 254 -16.50 -40.33 -5.95
N LYS A 255 -17.12 -39.96 -4.82
CA LYS A 255 -18.38 -39.21 -4.79
C LYS A 255 -18.21 -37.79 -5.32
N LEU A 256 -17.13 -37.12 -4.90
CA LEU A 256 -16.77 -35.80 -5.40
C LEU A 256 -16.54 -35.82 -6.92
N ARG A 257 -15.77 -36.80 -7.41
CA ARG A 257 -15.51 -36.98 -8.85
C ARG A 257 -16.80 -37.24 -9.64
N ARG A 258 -17.74 -38.02 -9.09
CA ARG A 258 -19.08 -38.22 -9.69
C ARG A 258 -19.87 -36.92 -9.74
N GLY A 259 -19.88 -36.14 -8.66
CA GLY A 259 -20.56 -34.83 -8.61
C GLY A 259 -19.99 -33.84 -9.64
N ILE A 260 -18.66 -33.77 -9.75
CA ILE A 260 -17.98 -32.93 -10.76
C ILE A 260 -18.39 -33.36 -12.18
N LYS A 261 -18.35 -34.67 -12.49
CA LYS A 261 -18.79 -35.18 -13.80
C LYS A 261 -20.23 -34.77 -14.13
N GLN A 262 -21.14 -34.89 -13.16
CA GLN A 262 -22.54 -34.51 -13.35
C GLN A 262 -22.68 -33.02 -13.65
N GLN A 263 -22.00 -32.15 -12.88
CA GLN A 263 -22.05 -30.71 -13.13
C GLN A 263 -21.44 -30.33 -14.49
N LEU A 264 -20.33 -30.95 -14.89
CA LEU A 264 -19.74 -30.77 -16.23
C LEU A 264 -20.73 -31.15 -17.33
N GLN A 265 -21.46 -32.26 -17.19
CA GLN A 265 -22.45 -32.69 -18.18
C GLN A 265 -23.66 -31.75 -18.26
N TYR A 266 -24.14 -31.22 -17.13
CA TYR A 266 -25.19 -30.20 -17.12
C TYR A 266 -24.71 -28.91 -17.80
N LEU A 267 -23.50 -28.45 -17.45
CA LEU A 267 -22.92 -27.24 -18.03
C LEU A 267 -22.69 -27.40 -19.54
N ARG A 268 -22.11 -28.51 -20.00
CA ARG A 268 -21.93 -28.81 -21.44
C ARG A 268 -23.25 -28.71 -22.20
N ARG A 269 -24.31 -29.32 -21.66
CA ARG A 269 -25.65 -29.25 -22.28
C ARG A 269 -26.14 -27.81 -22.35
N ASN A 270 -26.05 -27.07 -21.24
CA ASN A 270 -26.53 -25.69 -21.21
C ASN A 270 -25.73 -24.79 -22.16
N LEU A 271 -24.41 -24.97 -22.28
CA LEU A 271 -23.58 -24.25 -23.25
C LEU A 271 -24.04 -24.54 -24.69
N GLY A 272 -24.27 -25.82 -25.03
CA GLY A 272 -24.81 -26.19 -26.34
C GLY A 272 -26.21 -25.61 -26.62
N HIS A 273 -27.08 -25.53 -25.61
CA HIS A 273 -28.37 -24.84 -25.77
C HIS A 273 -28.18 -23.33 -26.00
N ILE A 274 -27.23 -22.69 -25.32
CA ILE A 274 -26.95 -21.27 -25.54
C ILE A 274 -26.43 -21.06 -26.97
N GLU A 275 -25.52 -21.91 -27.45
CA GLU A 275 -25.02 -21.86 -28.83
C GLU A 275 -26.18 -21.95 -29.85
N GLN A 276 -27.12 -22.88 -29.67
CA GLN A 276 -28.32 -22.99 -30.51
C GLN A 276 -29.26 -21.77 -30.43
N LEU A 277 -29.44 -21.19 -29.24
CA LEU A 277 -30.24 -19.98 -29.12
C LEU A 277 -29.57 -18.79 -29.79
N LEU A 278 -28.23 -18.73 -29.77
CA LEU A 278 -27.46 -17.66 -30.41
C LEU A 278 -27.47 -17.74 -31.94
N THR A 279 -27.72 -18.91 -32.57
CA THR A 279 -27.82 -18.99 -34.04
C THR A 279 -29.00 -18.21 -34.62
N HIS A 280 -30.01 -17.92 -33.79
CA HIS A 280 -31.16 -17.12 -34.18
C HIS A 280 -30.86 -15.60 -34.12
N TRP A 281 -29.69 -15.23 -33.61
CA TRP A 281 -29.31 -13.84 -33.40
C TRP A 281 -28.43 -13.33 -34.57
N PRO A 282 -28.85 -12.28 -35.30
CA PRO A 282 -28.05 -11.75 -36.39
C PRO A 282 -26.71 -11.20 -35.90
N GLU A 283 -25.64 -11.43 -36.66
CA GLU A 283 -24.32 -10.89 -36.35
C GLU A 283 -24.34 -9.36 -36.27
N GLY A 284 -23.57 -8.80 -35.33
CA GLY A 284 -23.51 -7.34 -35.11
C GLY A 284 -24.67 -6.75 -34.29
N THR A 285 -25.72 -7.52 -33.99
CA THR A 285 -26.82 -7.04 -33.14
C THR A 285 -26.53 -7.22 -31.65
N LYS A 286 -27.04 -6.30 -30.84
CA LYS A 286 -26.85 -6.33 -29.38
C LYS A 286 -27.67 -7.46 -28.77
N LEU A 287 -27.01 -8.38 -28.06
CA LEU A 287 -27.67 -9.43 -27.30
C LEU A 287 -28.51 -8.86 -26.15
N PRO A 288 -29.64 -9.50 -25.78
CA PRO A 288 -30.49 -9.10 -24.66
C PRO A 288 -29.88 -9.56 -23.32
N LEU A 289 -28.55 -9.48 -23.21
CA LEU A 289 -27.78 -9.84 -22.04
C LEU A 289 -27.15 -8.59 -21.46
N SER A 290 -27.33 -8.38 -20.16
CA SER A 290 -26.56 -7.35 -19.44
C SER A 290 -25.06 -7.61 -19.58
N HIS A 291 -24.25 -6.55 -19.65
CA HIS A 291 -22.81 -6.66 -19.83
C HIS A 291 -22.13 -7.60 -18.82
N TRP A 292 -22.57 -7.57 -17.54
CA TRP A 292 -22.01 -8.45 -16.52
C TRP A 292 -22.35 -9.93 -16.75
N LEU A 293 -23.53 -10.23 -17.28
CA LEU A 293 -23.95 -11.60 -17.56
C LEU A 293 -23.24 -12.14 -18.79
N LEU A 294 -23.07 -11.31 -19.83
CA LEU A 294 -22.29 -11.62 -21.02
C LEU A 294 -20.83 -11.91 -20.67
N TYR A 295 -20.19 -11.07 -19.83
CA TYR A 295 -18.84 -11.31 -19.35
C TYR A 295 -18.72 -12.64 -18.60
N ARG A 296 -19.69 -12.97 -17.72
CA ARG A 296 -19.69 -14.26 -17.02
C ARG A 296 -19.92 -15.43 -17.97
N TYR A 297 -20.74 -15.29 -19.01
CA TYR A 297 -20.91 -16.31 -20.04
C TYR A 297 -19.57 -16.65 -20.72
N TRP A 298 -18.79 -15.63 -21.08
CA TRP A 298 -17.45 -15.81 -21.63
C TRP A 298 -16.50 -16.54 -20.65
N VAL A 299 -16.54 -16.19 -19.36
CA VAL A 299 -15.72 -16.83 -18.32
C VAL A 299 -16.11 -18.30 -18.11
N ILE A 300 -17.40 -18.65 -18.08
CA ILE A 300 -17.82 -20.03 -17.79
C ILE A 300 -17.46 -21.01 -18.91
N GLN A 301 -17.31 -20.55 -20.16
CA GLN A 301 -16.81 -21.37 -21.26
C GLN A 301 -15.36 -21.81 -21.01
N HIS A 302 -14.49 -20.88 -20.64
CA HIS A 302 -13.09 -21.16 -20.28
C HIS A 302 -13.00 -22.04 -19.03
N LEU A 303 -13.85 -21.77 -18.02
CA LEU A 303 -13.92 -22.61 -16.82
C LEU A 303 -14.32 -24.04 -17.15
N TYR A 304 -15.29 -24.24 -18.06
CA TYR A 304 -15.71 -25.56 -18.50
C TYR A 304 -14.55 -26.31 -19.16
N GLN A 305 -13.83 -25.66 -20.08
CA GLN A 305 -12.67 -26.26 -20.77
C GLN A 305 -11.59 -26.69 -19.76
N GLN A 306 -11.16 -25.79 -18.87
CA GLN A 306 -10.17 -26.08 -17.83
C GLN A 306 -10.59 -27.26 -16.95
N GLN A 307 -11.84 -27.26 -16.47
CA GLN A 307 -12.34 -28.31 -15.58
C GLN A 307 -12.54 -29.65 -16.30
N TRP A 308 -12.92 -29.62 -17.58
CA TRP A 308 -13.07 -30.81 -18.41
C TRP A 308 -11.72 -31.49 -18.67
N GLU A 309 -10.69 -30.72 -19.03
CA GLU A 309 -9.33 -31.22 -19.23
C GLU A 309 -8.76 -31.84 -17.94
N MET A 310 -8.85 -31.12 -16.81
CA MET A 310 -8.44 -31.63 -15.49
C MET A 310 -9.19 -32.93 -15.13
N TYR A 311 -10.48 -33.02 -15.46
CA TYR A 311 -11.27 -34.22 -15.22
C TYR A 311 -10.77 -35.40 -16.04
N GLN A 312 -10.54 -35.22 -17.34
CA GLN A 312 -10.10 -36.27 -18.27
C GLN A 312 -8.68 -36.77 -17.95
N THR A 313 -7.73 -35.84 -17.82
CA THR A 313 -6.31 -36.13 -17.60
C THR A 313 -5.99 -36.54 -16.16
N LYS A 314 -6.94 -36.35 -15.23
CA LYS A 314 -6.77 -36.58 -13.78
C LYS A 314 -5.65 -35.72 -13.16
N THR A 315 -5.32 -34.60 -13.79
CA THR A 315 -4.32 -33.65 -13.30
C THR A 315 -4.96 -32.63 -12.35
N ARG A 316 -4.12 -32.00 -11.51
CA ARG A 316 -4.51 -30.87 -10.65
C ARG A 316 -3.90 -29.55 -11.10
N ARG A 317 -2.95 -29.60 -12.02
CA ARG A 317 -2.30 -28.44 -12.61
C ARG A 317 -3.17 -27.92 -13.75
N CYS A 318 -3.40 -26.63 -13.74
CA CYS A 318 -4.10 -25.90 -14.78
C CYS A 318 -3.52 -24.49 -14.77
N ASP A 319 -2.91 -24.11 -15.87
CA ASP A 319 -2.29 -22.81 -16.01
C ASP A 319 -3.41 -21.76 -16.20
N HIS A 320 -3.26 -20.58 -15.60
CA HIS A 320 -4.30 -19.54 -15.51
C HIS A 320 -5.67 -20.04 -14.98
N ARG A 321 -5.65 -20.96 -14.01
CA ARG A 321 -6.87 -21.57 -13.43
C ARG A 321 -7.87 -20.52 -12.92
N ILE A 322 -9.10 -20.63 -13.38
CA ILE A 322 -10.23 -19.83 -12.88
C ILE A 322 -10.68 -20.38 -11.53
N VAL A 323 -10.56 -19.54 -10.50
CA VAL A 323 -10.99 -19.85 -9.13
C VAL A 323 -12.20 -19.04 -8.68
N SER A 324 -12.64 -18.06 -9.48
CA SER A 324 -13.89 -17.31 -9.23
C SER A 324 -14.47 -16.83 -10.55
N ILE A 325 -15.76 -17.10 -10.78
CA ILE A 325 -16.45 -16.63 -11.99
C ILE A 325 -16.62 -15.10 -11.96
N SER A 326 -16.87 -14.54 -10.78
CA SER A 326 -17.00 -13.09 -10.58
C SER A 326 -15.67 -12.32 -10.69
N GLN A 327 -14.55 -12.98 -10.41
CA GLN A 327 -13.22 -12.39 -10.34
C GLN A 327 -12.21 -13.35 -11.01
N PRO A 328 -12.29 -13.52 -12.35
CA PRO A 328 -11.53 -14.54 -13.07
C PRO A 328 -10.03 -14.25 -13.16
N TYR A 329 -9.58 -13.06 -12.78
CA TYR A 329 -8.16 -12.68 -12.72
C TYR A 329 -7.46 -13.19 -11.44
N VAL A 330 -8.21 -13.60 -10.41
CA VAL A 330 -7.61 -14.13 -9.17
C VAL A 330 -6.95 -15.48 -9.46
N ARG A 331 -5.78 -15.72 -8.87
CA ARG A 331 -5.02 -16.95 -9.08
C ARG A 331 -4.77 -17.71 -7.77
N PRO A 332 -4.66 -19.04 -7.83
CA PRO A 332 -4.10 -19.84 -6.75
C PRO A 332 -2.58 -19.64 -6.68
N ILE A 333 -2.06 -19.29 -5.51
CA ILE A 333 -0.63 -19.14 -5.26
C ILE A 333 -0.21 -20.14 -4.19
N ILE A 334 0.67 -21.08 -4.55
CA ILE A 334 1.15 -22.12 -3.64
C ILE A 334 2.14 -21.49 -2.64
N ARG A 335 1.86 -21.63 -1.35
CA ARG A 335 2.77 -21.23 -0.26
C ARG A 335 3.07 -22.48 0.57
N GLY A 336 4.35 -22.77 0.80
CA GLY A 336 4.80 -23.94 1.57
C GLY A 336 4.46 -23.91 3.07
N LYS A 337 3.42 -23.19 3.49
CA LYS A 337 3.01 -23.05 4.89
C LYS A 337 2.19 -24.26 5.33
N GLN A 338 2.46 -24.77 6.53
CA GLN A 338 1.81 -25.98 7.07
C GLN A 338 0.27 -25.89 7.16
N ASN A 339 -0.29 -24.72 7.52
CA ASN A 339 -1.74 -24.55 7.74
C ASN A 339 -2.54 -24.18 6.48
N LYS A 340 -1.88 -23.65 5.43
CA LYS A 340 -2.54 -23.19 4.21
C LYS A 340 -1.58 -23.29 3.04
N SER A 341 -1.75 -24.35 2.26
CA SER A 341 -0.87 -24.64 1.12
C SER A 341 -1.10 -23.74 -0.09
N VAL A 342 -2.28 -23.15 -0.21
CA VAL A 342 -2.66 -22.27 -1.33
C VAL A 342 -3.40 -21.04 -0.82
N GLU A 343 -2.92 -19.87 -1.21
CA GLU A 343 -3.57 -18.57 -1.00
C GLU A 343 -4.18 -18.10 -2.33
N PHE A 344 -5.29 -17.34 -2.30
CA PHE A 344 -6.00 -16.89 -3.50
C PHE A 344 -6.03 -15.37 -3.56
N GLY A 345 -5.31 -14.79 -4.51
CA GLY A 345 -5.20 -13.34 -4.57
C GLY A 345 -4.06 -12.90 -5.46
N VAL A 346 -3.42 -11.82 -5.04
CA VAL A 346 -2.33 -11.17 -5.77
C VAL A 346 -1.02 -11.38 -5.03
N LYS A 347 0.06 -11.59 -5.78
CA LYS A 347 1.41 -11.66 -5.25
C LYS A 347 2.07 -10.28 -5.38
N LEU A 348 2.60 -9.78 -4.28
CA LEU A 348 3.28 -8.50 -4.17
C LEU A 348 4.77 -8.73 -4.00
N SER A 349 5.57 -7.92 -4.69
CA SER A 349 6.96 -7.67 -4.32
C SER A 349 7.02 -6.35 -3.56
N VAL A 350 7.62 -6.36 -2.37
CA VAL A 350 7.64 -5.20 -1.47
C VAL A 350 9.06 -4.93 -1.01
N SER A 351 9.43 -3.66 -1.07
CA SER A 351 10.66 -3.13 -0.51
C SER A 351 10.38 -2.35 0.78
N LEU A 352 11.29 -2.43 1.74
CA LEU A 352 11.22 -1.71 3.00
C LEU A 352 12.56 -1.00 3.24
N THR A 353 12.50 0.31 3.44
CA THR A 353 13.68 1.12 3.81
C THR A 353 13.99 1.02 5.30
N GLU A 354 15.20 1.42 5.68
CA GLU A 354 15.65 1.48 7.08
C GLU A 354 14.76 2.39 7.95
N ASP A 355 14.23 3.47 7.39
CA ASP A 355 13.27 4.37 8.05
C ASP A 355 11.87 3.76 8.23
N GLY A 356 11.63 2.57 7.67
CA GLY A 356 10.40 1.82 7.85
C GLY A 356 9.29 2.13 6.83
N PHE A 357 9.61 2.80 5.72
CA PHE A 357 8.69 3.01 4.60
C PHE A 357 8.61 1.76 3.72
N ALA A 358 7.40 1.24 3.55
CA ALA A 358 7.14 0.06 2.75
C ALA A 358 6.55 0.47 1.39
N GLN A 359 7.14 -0.03 0.30
CA GLN A 359 6.70 0.26 -1.06
C GLN A 359 6.28 -1.02 -1.76
N VAL A 360 5.18 -0.95 -2.51
CA VAL A 360 4.74 -2.04 -3.37
C VAL A 360 5.35 -1.84 -4.75
N ASP A 361 6.42 -2.58 -5.05
CA ASP A 361 7.17 -2.39 -6.30
C ASP A 361 6.49 -3.07 -7.48
N HIS A 362 6.03 -4.31 -7.29
CA HIS A 362 5.38 -5.11 -8.33
C HIS A 362 4.13 -5.80 -7.81
N VAL A 363 3.07 -5.74 -8.61
CA VAL A 363 1.77 -6.35 -8.30
C VAL A 363 1.38 -7.29 -9.43
N ARG A 364 1.40 -8.60 -9.18
CA ARG A 364 1.09 -9.60 -10.21
C ARG A 364 0.07 -10.60 -9.70
N TRP A 365 -0.93 -10.89 -10.52
CA TRP A 365 -1.94 -11.90 -10.21
C TRP A 365 -1.40 -13.31 -10.36
N ASP A 366 -0.56 -13.55 -11.37
CA ASP A 366 0.09 -14.85 -11.57
C ASP A 366 1.29 -15.03 -10.62
N ALA A 367 1.61 -16.29 -10.33
CA ALA A 367 2.77 -16.62 -9.52
C ALA A 367 4.05 -16.29 -10.29
N PHE A 368 4.98 -15.58 -9.64
CA PHE A 368 6.28 -15.23 -10.20
C PHE A 368 7.42 -15.61 -9.27
N HIS A 369 8.62 -15.76 -9.86
CA HIS A 369 9.86 -15.97 -9.12
C HIS A 369 10.37 -14.62 -8.59
N GLU A 370 10.49 -14.52 -7.27
CA GLU A 370 10.70 -13.26 -6.54
C GLU A 370 12.05 -12.62 -6.88
N GLY A 371 13.07 -13.44 -7.13
CA GLY A 371 14.38 -12.94 -7.52
C GLY A 371 14.43 -12.16 -8.84
N LEU A 372 13.40 -12.21 -9.69
CA LEU A 372 13.40 -11.45 -10.94
C LEU A 372 13.23 -9.94 -10.72
N ASP A 373 12.62 -9.53 -9.60
CA ASP A 373 12.30 -8.12 -9.34
C ASP A 373 13.46 -7.35 -8.69
N LEU A 374 14.49 -8.05 -8.19
CA LEU A 374 15.58 -7.47 -7.41
C LEU A 374 16.27 -6.29 -8.10
N LYS A 375 16.63 -6.42 -9.38
CA LYS A 375 17.33 -5.36 -10.11
C LYS A 375 16.48 -4.08 -10.20
N SER A 376 15.20 -4.25 -10.54
CA SER A 376 14.26 -3.12 -10.62
C SER A 376 14.09 -2.43 -9.27
N GLN A 377 14.00 -3.18 -8.17
CA GLN A 377 13.85 -2.62 -6.82
C GLN A 377 15.09 -1.83 -6.39
N VAL A 378 16.29 -2.28 -6.78
CA VAL A 378 17.55 -1.58 -6.49
C VAL A 378 17.65 -0.27 -7.28
N GLU A 379 17.31 -0.28 -8.57
CA GLU A 379 17.32 0.95 -9.38
C GLU A 379 16.22 1.93 -8.96
N SER A 380 15.03 1.43 -8.56
CA SER A 380 13.98 2.27 -7.96
C SER A 380 14.41 2.88 -6.62
N TYR A 381 15.18 2.14 -5.80
CA TYR A 381 15.78 2.71 -4.59
C TYR A 381 16.71 3.88 -4.92
N LYS A 382 17.66 3.68 -5.84
CA LYS A 382 18.59 4.72 -6.26
C LYS A 382 17.91 5.95 -6.85
N THR A 383 16.90 5.74 -7.70
CA THR A 383 16.16 6.85 -8.32
C THR A 383 15.52 7.75 -7.26
N ARG A 384 15.12 7.17 -6.13
CA ARG A 384 14.42 7.85 -5.04
C ARG A 384 15.34 8.47 -3.99
N THR A 385 16.42 7.78 -3.61
CA THR A 385 17.33 8.24 -2.55
C THR A 385 18.60 8.92 -3.08
N GLY A 386 18.80 8.91 -4.40
CA GLY A 386 20.02 9.38 -5.06
C GLY A 386 21.20 8.41 -5.00
N HIS A 387 21.14 7.36 -4.17
CA HIS A 387 22.29 6.49 -3.86
C HIS A 387 21.90 5.01 -3.89
N TYR A 388 22.86 4.12 -4.12
CA TYR A 388 22.60 2.67 -4.02
C TYR A 388 22.51 2.23 -2.55
N PRO A 389 21.77 1.16 -2.22
CA PRO A 389 21.77 0.63 -0.85
C PRO A 389 23.13 0.01 -0.55
N GLU A 390 23.66 0.21 0.65
CA GLU A 390 24.89 -0.46 1.10
C GLU A 390 24.66 -1.98 1.22
N LYS A 391 23.49 -2.35 1.74
CA LYS A 391 23.15 -3.74 2.07
C LYS A 391 21.71 -4.10 1.69
N ILE A 392 21.56 -5.26 1.04
CA ILE A 392 20.26 -5.87 0.70
C ILE A 392 20.00 -7.09 1.58
N LEU A 393 18.86 -7.08 2.25
CA LEU A 393 18.35 -8.16 3.09
C LEU A 393 17.14 -8.80 2.40
N ALA A 394 17.27 -10.03 1.91
CA ALA A 394 16.18 -10.69 1.20
C ALA A 394 16.14 -12.20 1.44
N ASP A 395 15.03 -12.83 1.06
CA ASP A 395 14.90 -14.28 1.12
C ASP A 395 15.96 -14.98 0.23
N PRO A 396 16.36 -16.23 0.55
CA PRO A 396 17.33 -16.97 -0.25
C PRO A 396 16.95 -17.09 -1.74
N LEU A 397 15.65 -17.03 -2.05
CA LEU A 397 15.13 -17.10 -3.42
C LEU A 397 15.56 -15.90 -4.30
N TYR A 398 15.92 -14.77 -3.68
CA TYR A 398 16.50 -13.61 -4.37
C TYR A 398 17.97 -13.82 -4.74
N GLY A 399 18.66 -14.77 -4.12
CA GLY A 399 20.10 -14.98 -4.25
C GLY A 399 20.55 -15.75 -5.49
N THR A 400 19.96 -15.50 -6.66
CA THR A 400 20.34 -16.11 -7.94
C THR A 400 21.77 -15.71 -8.35
N ARG A 401 22.41 -16.49 -9.25
CA ARG A 401 23.77 -16.17 -9.74
C ARG A 401 23.81 -14.80 -10.43
N GLU A 402 22.79 -14.52 -11.24
CA GLU A 402 22.65 -13.26 -11.96
C GLU A 402 22.51 -12.07 -11.01
N ASN A 403 21.66 -12.18 -9.98
CA ASN A 403 21.48 -11.11 -9.00
C ASN A 403 22.76 -10.83 -8.22
N ARG A 404 23.50 -11.87 -7.81
CA ARG A 404 24.77 -11.67 -7.11
C ARG A 404 25.83 -11.03 -7.98
N SER A 405 25.90 -11.40 -9.27
CA SER A 405 26.82 -10.75 -10.21
C SER A 405 26.50 -9.27 -10.35
N TYR A 406 25.22 -8.94 -10.51
CA TYR A 406 24.73 -7.57 -10.59
C TYR A 406 25.06 -6.76 -9.33
N LEU A 407 24.75 -7.30 -8.14
CA LEU A 407 25.04 -6.63 -6.87
C LEU A 407 26.53 -6.43 -6.64
N LYS A 408 27.36 -7.43 -6.99
CA LYS A 408 28.82 -7.31 -6.91
C LYS A 408 29.36 -6.23 -7.84
N GLN A 409 28.83 -6.14 -9.08
CA GLN A 409 29.21 -5.10 -10.03
C GLN A 409 28.87 -3.69 -9.51
N LYS A 410 27.77 -3.56 -8.76
CA LYS A 410 27.33 -2.29 -8.18
C LYS A 410 27.99 -1.97 -6.83
N GLY A 411 28.74 -2.90 -6.22
CA GLY A 411 29.34 -2.69 -4.89
C GLY A 411 28.39 -2.94 -3.72
N ILE A 412 27.24 -3.58 -3.95
CA ILE A 412 26.18 -3.76 -2.94
C ILE A 412 26.35 -5.10 -2.21
N HIS A 413 26.31 -5.08 -0.87
CA HIS A 413 26.39 -6.29 -0.07
C HIS A 413 25.07 -7.05 -0.01
N PHE A 414 25.06 -8.35 -0.36
CA PHE A 414 23.88 -9.21 -0.28
C PHE A 414 23.93 -10.15 0.93
N ALA A 415 22.99 -9.98 1.86
CA ALA A 415 22.91 -10.73 3.11
C ALA A 415 22.22 -12.10 2.97
N GLY A 416 22.69 -12.93 2.02
CA GLY A 416 22.14 -14.25 1.76
C GLY A 416 23.19 -15.36 1.80
N LYS A 417 22.76 -16.59 2.12
CA LYS A 417 23.65 -17.77 2.18
C LYS A 417 24.46 -17.90 0.87
N PRO A 418 25.78 -18.10 0.90
CA PRO A 418 26.58 -18.25 -0.31
C PRO A 418 26.11 -19.44 -1.15
N LEU A 419 26.23 -19.32 -2.48
CA LEU A 419 25.96 -20.42 -3.39
C LEU A 419 27.07 -21.47 -3.29
N GLY A 420 26.70 -22.75 -3.42
CA GLY A 420 27.64 -23.86 -3.43
C GLY A 420 27.66 -24.67 -2.14
N ARG A 421 28.60 -25.63 -2.09
CA ARG A 421 28.78 -26.52 -0.94
C ARG A 421 29.34 -25.71 0.24
N PRO A 422 28.82 -25.90 1.47
CA PRO A 422 29.43 -25.28 2.65
C PRO A 422 30.92 -25.65 2.75
N LYS A 423 31.78 -24.68 3.07
CA LYS A 423 33.20 -24.94 3.34
C LYS A 423 33.32 -25.97 4.48
N LYS A 424 34.22 -26.94 4.36
CA LYS A 424 34.51 -27.91 5.42
C LYS A 424 35.13 -27.15 6.59
N VAL A 425 34.69 -27.45 7.81
CA VAL A 425 35.25 -26.82 9.01
C VAL A 425 36.64 -27.42 9.25
N THR A 426 37.67 -26.59 9.11
CA THR A 426 39.05 -26.87 9.54
C THR A 426 39.35 -26.03 10.79
N GLU A 427 40.36 -26.40 11.58
CA GLU A 427 40.74 -25.68 12.82
C GLU A 427 40.97 -24.18 12.54
N GLU A 428 41.65 -23.86 11.43
CA GLU A 428 41.97 -22.50 10.98
C GLU A 428 40.74 -21.67 10.54
N ASN A 429 39.78 -22.28 9.83
CA ASN A 429 38.59 -21.58 9.32
C ASN A 429 37.42 -21.57 10.32
N ARG A 430 37.57 -22.22 11.47
CA ARG A 430 36.48 -22.43 12.44
C ARG A 430 35.96 -21.10 13.00
N GLU A 431 36.87 -20.19 13.33
CA GLU A 431 36.51 -18.88 13.86
C GLU A 431 35.85 -17.99 12.80
N GLU A 432 36.41 -17.94 11.59
CA GLU A 432 35.85 -17.22 10.45
C GLU A 432 34.43 -17.71 10.14
N LEU A 433 34.23 -19.04 10.05
CA LEU A 433 32.91 -19.64 9.81
C LEU A 433 31.92 -19.36 10.94
N LYS A 434 32.38 -19.26 12.19
CA LYS A 434 31.56 -18.87 13.34
C LYS A 434 31.15 -17.41 13.26
N ARG A 435 32.08 -16.50 12.91
CA ARG A 435 31.80 -15.07 12.67
C ARG A 435 30.79 -14.88 11.54
N LEU A 436 31.01 -15.50 10.37
CA LEU A 436 30.08 -15.47 9.23
C LEU A 436 28.71 -16.07 9.56
N LYS A 437 28.64 -17.05 10.47
CA LYS A 437 27.36 -17.60 10.95
C LYS A 437 26.65 -16.64 11.90
N ALA A 438 27.39 -15.94 12.77
CA ALA A 438 26.85 -14.93 13.66
C ALA A 438 26.34 -13.70 12.90
N GLU A 439 27.11 -13.21 11.92
CA GLU A 439 26.72 -12.11 11.04
C GLU A 439 25.45 -12.45 10.25
N ARG A 440 25.38 -13.65 9.65
CA ARG A 440 24.15 -14.11 8.98
C ARG A 440 22.95 -14.19 9.92
N LYS A 441 23.16 -14.55 11.18
CA LYS A 441 22.09 -14.55 12.17
C LYS A 441 21.63 -13.13 12.48
N ALA A 442 22.56 -12.18 12.61
CA ALA A 442 22.24 -10.76 12.79
C ALA A 442 21.47 -10.20 11.58
N ASP A 443 21.90 -10.52 10.37
CA ASP A 443 21.24 -10.11 9.13
C ASP A 443 19.82 -10.66 9.00
N TYR A 444 19.62 -11.93 9.40
CA TYR A 444 18.29 -12.51 9.45
C TYR A 444 17.37 -11.78 10.44
N LEU A 445 17.88 -11.36 11.60
CA LEU A 445 17.12 -10.56 12.56
C LEU A 445 16.75 -9.19 11.99
N GLN A 446 17.62 -8.60 11.17
CA GLN A 446 17.33 -7.32 10.49
C GLN A 446 16.25 -7.43 9.41
N ARG A 447 15.85 -8.64 8.99
CA ARG A 447 14.70 -8.84 8.10
C ARG A 447 13.35 -8.85 8.83
N ILE A 448 13.31 -9.11 10.13
CA ILE A 448 12.07 -9.16 10.94
C ILE A 448 11.14 -7.94 10.73
N PRO A 449 11.63 -6.69 10.56
CA PRO A 449 10.76 -5.53 10.33
C PRO A 449 9.79 -5.70 9.16
N ILE A 450 10.16 -6.36 8.05
CA ILE A 450 9.26 -6.54 6.90
C ILE A 450 8.13 -7.51 7.21
N GLU A 451 8.42 -8.58 7.96
CA GLU A 451 7.39 -9.50 8.46
C GLU A 451 6.45 -8.78 9.42
N GLY A 452 6.99 -7.92 10.29
CA GLY A 452 6.24 -7.05 11.18
C GLY A 452 5.30 -6.10 10.40
N LYS A 453 5.77 -5.50 9.30
CA LYS A 453 4.95 -4.66 8.41
C LYS A 453 3.83 -5.44 7.74
N PHE A 454 4.09 -6.66 7.26
CA PHE A 454 3.02 -7.51 6.74
C PHE A 454 2.03 -7.94 7.82
N GLY A 455 2.51 -8.21 9.04
CA GLY A 455 1.67 -8.48 10.21
C GLY A 455 0.76 -7.31 10.53
N GLN A 456 1.31 -6.09 10.57
CA GLN A 456 0.57 -4.84 10.74
C GLN A 456 -0.50 -4.68 9.65
N GLY A 457 -0.14 -4.86 8.37
CA GLY A 457 -1.07 -4.77 7.26
C GLY A 457 -2.21 -5.78 7.35
N LYS A 458 -1.90 -7.05 7.66
CA LYS A 458 -2.90 -8.13 7.72
C LYS A 458 -3.82 -8.00 8.93
N SER A 459 -3.27 -7.80 10.12
CA SER A 459 -4.04 -7.75 11.36
C SER A 459 -4.71 -6.38 11.58
N GLY A 460 -4.02 -5.28 11.28
CA GLY A 460 -4.52 -3.93 11.52
C GLY A 460 -5.40 -3.36 10.40
N TYR A 461 -5.05 -3.65 9.14
CA TYR A 461 -5.67 -3.01 7.96
C TYR A 461 -6.30 -3.99 6.97
N ARG A 462 -6.47 -5.26 7.38
CA ARG A 462 -7.14 -6.32 6.61
C ARG A 462 -6.51 -6.56 5.23
N LEU A 463 -5.19 -6.49 5.15
CA LEU A 463 -4.43 -6.82 3.93
C LEU A 463 -4.60 -8.30 3.50
N ASN A 464 -5.20 -9.16 4.32
CA ASN A 464 -5.61 -10.52 3.98
C ASN A 464 -7.08 -10.65 3.54
N TYR A 465 -7.78 -9.54 3.30
CA TYR A 465 -9.20 -9.56 2.92
C TYR A 465 -9.58 -8.37 2.04
N ILE A 466 -9.12 -8.38 0.78
CA ILE A 466 -9.40 -7.30 -0.17
C ILE A 466 -10.82 -7.43 -0.71
N ARG A 467 -11.66 -6.40 -0.47
CA ARG A 467 -13.10 -6.43 -0.81
C ARG A 467 -13.43 -5.90 -2.20
N ALA A 468 -12.49 -5.17 -2.82
CA ALA A 468 -12.61 -4.71 -4.20
C ALA A 468 -12.85 -5.87 -5.17
N LYS A 469 -13.60 -5.67 -6.25
CA LYS A 469 -14.05 -6.75 -7.15
C LYS A 469 -13.49 -6.66 -8.57
N ARG A 470 -12.68 -5.64 -8.86
CA ARG A 470 -11.96 -5.47 -10.12
C ARG A 470 -10.47 -5.46 -9.84
N ALA A 471 -9.67 -5.93 -10.79
CA ALA A 471 -8.22 -6.03 -10.66
C ALA A 471 -7.59 -4.66 -10.33
N ASP A 472 -7.88 -3.63 -11.11
CA ASP A 472 -7.45 -2.24 -10.92
C ASP A 472 -7.80 -1.71 -9.52
N THR A 473 -9.06 -1.83 -9.11
CA THR A 473 -9.52 -1.34 -7.80
C THR A 473 -8.96 -2.12 -6.62
N SER A 474 -8.58 -3.39 -6.82
CA SER A 474 -7.88 -4.20 -5.80
C SER A 474 -6.45 -3.72 -5.61
N ILE A 475 -5.75 -3.35 -6.68
CA ILE A 475 -4.40 -2.76 -6.60
C ILE A 475 -4.46 -1.44 -5.84
N ALA A 476 -5.38 -0.55 -6.21
CA ALA A 476 -5.57 0.72 -5.51
C ALA A 476 -5.89 0.53 -4.02
N TRP A 477 -6.71 -0.47 -3.67
CA TRP A 477 -7.03 -0.81 -2.28
C TRP A 477 -5.79 -1.25 -1.50
N ILE A 478 -4.91 -2.04 -2.12
CA ILE A 478 -3.66 -2.51 -1.52
C ILE A 478 -2.73 -1.32 -1.29
N ASN A 479 -2.49 -0.51 -2.31
CA ASN A 479 -1.61 0.65 -2.21
C ASN A 479 -2.13 1.67 -1.20
N SER A 480 -3.45 1.84 -1.07
CA SER A 480 -4.07 2.67 -0.02
C SER A 480 -3.71 2.19 1.39
N ILE A 481 -3.63 0.88 1.61
CA ILE A 481 -3.19 0.31 2.90
C ILE A 481 -1.71 0.64 3.16
N PHE A 482 -0.84 0.47 2.17
CA PHE A 482 0.58 0.81 2.30
C PHE A 482 0.79 2.32 2.53
N MET A 483 0.04 3.17 1.82
CA MET A 483 0.02 4.62 2.05
C MET A 483 -0.33 4.94 3.50
N VAL A 484 -1.41 4.36 4.05
CA VAL A 484 -1.78 4.56 5.47
C VAL A 484 -0.69 4.08 6.42
N MET A 485 -0.07 2.93 6.15
CA MET A 485 1.04 2.44 6.98
C MET A 485 2.26 3.37 6.96
N ASN A 486 2.56 3.97 5.80
CA ASN A 486 3.65 4.92 5.63
C ASN A 486 3.34 6.28 6.28
N LEU A 487 2.11 6.78 6.16
CA LEU A 487 1.67 7.99 6.86
C LEU A 487 1.76 7.87 8.39
N LEU A 488 1.55 6.67 8.94
CA LEU A 488 1.75 6.41 10.37
C LEU A 488 3.22 6.41 10.79
N VAL A 489 4.14 6.05 9.87
CA VAL A 489 5.58 6.20 10.10
C VAL A 489 5.93 7.68 10.11
N LEU A 490 5.47 8.41 9.09
CA LEU A 490 5.67 9.85 8.97
C LEU A 490 5.12 10.61 10.20
N GLU A 491 3.90 10.30 10.65
CA GLU A 491 3.29 10.89 11.85
C GLU A 491 4.18 10.69 13.10
N ARG A 492 4.70 9.47 13.29
CA ARG A 492 5.58 9.17 14.43
C ARG A 492 6.87 9.98 14.36
N ILE A 493 7.50 10.07 13.19
CA ILE A 493 8.75 10.79 13.01
C ILE A 493 8.52 12.28 13.22
N PHE A 494 7.51 12.87 12.59
CA PHE A 494 7.13 14.27 12.72
C PHE A 494 6.95 14.70 14.19
N PHE A 495 6.24 13.91 15.00
CA PHE A 495 6.03 14.25 16.41
C PHE A 495 7.25 13.98 17.30
N VAL A 496 8.09 13.01 16.95
CA VAL A 496 9.37 12.78 17.66
C VAL A 496 10.33 13.94 17.37
N CYS A 497 10.52 14.31 16.11
CA CYS A 497 11.36 15.44 15.70
C CYS A 497 10.89 16.75 16.33
N ASN A 498 9.58 17.04 16.31
CA ASN A 498 9.03 18.23 16.96
C ASN A 498 9.24 18.25 18.48
N LYS A 499 9.13 17.10 19.16
CA LYS A 499 9.43 17.02 20.60
C LYS A 499 10.91 17.28 20.87
N ILE A 500 11.79 16.73 20.05
CA ILE A 500 13.24 16.95 20.18
C ILE A 500 13.56 18.43 19.94
N SER A 501 13.08 19.02 18.83
CA SER A 501 13.25 20.45 18.51
C SER A 501 12.71 21.34 19.63
N ALA A 502 11.52 21.06 20.17
CA ALA A 502 10.97 21.82 21.30
C ALA A 502 11.85 21.74 22.55
N VAL A 503 12.40 20.57 22.89
CA VAL A 503 13.33 20.41 24.02
C VAL A 503 14.63 21.17 23.78
N TRP A 504 15.16 21.16 22.56
CA TRP A 504 16.35 21.92 22.17
C TRP A 504 16.10 23.42 22.26
N ARG A 505 14.98 23.92 21.72
CA ARG A 505 14.57 25.35 21.83
C ARG A 505 14.42 25.78 23.28
N ILE A 506 13.81 24.97 24.14
CA ILE A 506 13.71 25.25 25.59
C ILE A 506 15.08 25.28 26.26
N ARG A 507 16.00 24.37 25.89
CA ARG A 507 17.39 24.39 26.39
C ARG A 507 18.13 25.65 25.96
N LEU A 508 18.01 26.02 24.69
CA LEU A 508 18.62 27.24 24.14
C LEU A 508 18.08 28.49 24.83
N LEU A 509 16.77 28.57 25.07
CA LEU A 509 16.13 29.67 25.78
C LEU A 509 16.61 29.77 27.23
N LYS A 510 16.73 28.63 27.93
CA LYS A 510 17.31 28.59 29.29
C LYS A 510 18.77 29.02 29.30
N GLN A 511 19.53 28.72 28.25
CA GLN A 511 20.93 29.12 28.12
C GLN A 511 21.07 30.62 27.82
N LYS A 512 20.25 31.16 26.89
CA LYS A 512 20.14 32.62 26.63
C LYS A 512 19.69 33.37 27.90
N MET A 513 18.71 32.87 28.66
CA MET A 513 18.29 33.47 29.94
C MET A 513 19.40 33.44 31.00
N LYS A 514 20.15 32.34 31.13
CA LYS A 514 21.31 32.28 32.06
C LYS A 514 22.39 33.29 31.71
N LEU A 515 22.71 33.44 30.42
CA LEU A 515 23.65 34.45 29.91
C LEU A 515 23.14 35.87 30.18
N LEU A 516 21.84 36.12 29.99
CA LEU A 516 21.22 37.42 30.28
C LEU A 516 21.29 37.74 31.78
N CYS A 517 20.94 36.79 32.64
CA CYS A 517 21.06 36.94 34.10
C CYS A 517 22.51 37.20 34.53
N ALA A 518 23.48 36.46 33.98
CA ALA A 518 24.89 36.69 34.27
C ALA A 518 25.37 38.09 33.82
N ARG A 519 24.86 38.59 32.69
CA ARG A 519 25.18 39.94 32.17
C ARG A 519 24.55 41.04 33.03
N ILE A 520 23.32 40.85 33.51
CA ILE A 520 22.66 41.76 34.46
C ILE A 520 23.40 41.78 35.80
N GLN A 521 23.85 40.63 36.30
CA GLN A 521 24.60 40.52 37.54
C GLN A 521 25.99 41.18 37.43
N LYS A 522 26.66 41.07 36.28
CA LYS A 522 27.92 41.77 35.98
C LYS A 522 27.73 43.29 35.91
N ASN A 523 26.67 43.77 35.25
CA ASN A 523 26.38 45.21 35.18
C ASN A 523 25.98 45.79 36.55
N SER A 524 25.29 45.03 37.38
CA SER A 524 24.95 45.40 38.76
C SER A 524 26.21 45.51 39.65
N TRP A 525 27.19 44.62 39.46
CA TRP A 525 28.50 44.71 40.13
C TRP A 525 29.33 45.91 39.66
N ILE A 526 29.27 46.28 38.37
CA ILE A 526 29.98 47.44 37.81
C ILE A 526 29.39 48.77 38.35
N LEU A 527 28.06 48.86 38.46
CA LEU A 527 27.39 50.01 39.09
C LEU A 527 27.68 50.10 40.60
N GLY A 528 27.77 48.97 41.30
CA GLY A 528 28.13 48.93 42.72
C GLY A 528 29.59 49.30 43.01
N TYR A 529 30.51 49.11 42.05
CA TYR A 529 31.91 49.51 42.16
C TYR A 529 32.10 51.02 41.90
N PHE A 530 31.34 51.60 40.97
CA PHE A 530 31.39 53.05 40.71
C PHE A 530 30.89 53.88 41.90
N MET A 531 29.86 53.43 42.62
CA MET A 531 29.37 54.16 43.81
C MET A 531 30.27 54.09 45.05
N LYS A 532 31.38 53.32 45.03
CA LYS A 532 32.33 53.21 46.16
C LYS A 532 33.65 53.97 45.96
N THR A 533 33.80 54.70 44.86
CA THR A 533 35.03 55.44 44.53
C THR A 533 34.90 56.96 44.57
N GLU A 534 33.73 57.50 44.95
CA GLU A 534 33.49 58.95 45.16
C GLU A 534 33.11 59.28 46.63
N GLY A 535 33.67 58.57 47.60
CA GLY A 535 33.44 58.81 49.03
C GLY A 535 34.67 59.37 49.73
#